data_AF-A0A7Y2DJ42-F1
#
_entry.id   AF-A0A7Y2DJ42-F1
#
_cell.length_a   1.000
_cell.length_b   1.000
_cell.length_c   1.000
_cell.angle_alpha   90.00
_cell.angle_beta   90.00
_cell.angle_gamma   90.00
#
_symmetry.space_group_name_H-M   'P 1'
#
loop_
_entity.id
_entity.type
_entity.pdbx_description
1 polymer ?
#
loop_
_entity_poly.entity_id
_entity_poly.type
_entity_poly.pdbx_seq_one_letter_code
_entity_poly.pdbx_strand_id
1 'polypeptide(L)' 'IGLVGCFKGYNSKKGTAGVGIAANTAVVFTSMLLFIIDFVAVFISDIFYDL' A
#
# COMPACT_ATOMS: atom_id res chain seq x y z
N ILE A 1 3.35 3.58 1.16
CA ILE A 1 3.17 3.85 -0.30
C ILE A 1 4.51 3.96 -1.02
N GLY A 2 5.44 4.82 -0.58
CA GLY A 2 6.73 5.02 -1.25
C GLY A 2 7.57 3.75 -1.44
N LEU A 3 7.70 2.91 -0.41
CA LEU A 3 8.50 1.67 -0.48
C LEU A 3 7.94 0.64 -1.47
N VAL A 4 6.62 0.41 -1.45
CA VAL A 4 5.92 -0.48 -2.38
C VAL A 4 5.96 0.05 -3.82
N GLY A 5 5.84 1.38 -3.98
CA GLY A 5 5.98 2.07 -5.27
C GLY A 5 7.39 1.95 -5.85
N CYS A 6 8.42 2.20 -5.04
CA CYS A 6 9.82 2.05 -5.46
C CYS A 6 10.13 0.59 -5.80
N PHE A 7 9.64 -0.37 -5.01
CA PHE A 7 9.87 -1.79 -5.29
C PHE A 7 9.23 -2.25 -6.60
N LYS A 8 7.95 -1.90 -6.83
CA LYS A 8 7.26 -2.22 -8.10
C LYS A 8 7.84 -1.44 -9.29
N GLY A 9 8.27 -0.20 -9.08
CA GLY A 9 8.92 0.62 -10.09
C GLY A 9 10.29 0.07 -10.50
N TYR A 10 11.11 -0.36 -9.53
CA TYR A 10 12.45 -0.90 -9.76
C TYR A 10 12.44 -2.28 -10.45
N ASN A 11 11.42 -3.10 -10.16
CA ASN A 11 11.21 -4.39 -10.85
C ASN A 11 10.41 -4.27 -12.16
N SER A 12 10.09 -3.06 -12.61
CA SER A 12 9.29 -2.88 -13.81
C SER A 12 10.08 -3.21 -15.08
N LYS A 13 9.53 -4.09 -15.91
CA LYS A 13 10.09 -4.46 -17.21
C LYS A 13 9.16 -3.94 -18.31
N LYS A 14 9.71 -3.29 -19.35
CA LYS A 14 9.05 -2.62 -20.52
C LYS A 14 9.10 -1.08 -20.56
N GLY A 15 10.12 -0.45 -19.99
CA GLY A 15 10.31 1.00 -20.11
C GLY A 15 9.14 1.81 -19.54
N THR A 16 8.90 3.02 -20.05
CA THR A 16 7.91 3.97 -19.54
C THR A 16 6.48 3.42 -19.44
N ALA A 17 6.05 2.56 -20.36
CA ALA A 17 4.73 1.92 -20.28
C ALA A 17 4.63 0.92 -19.11
N GLY A 18 5.70 0.19 -18.83
CA GLY A 18 5.79 -0.70 -17.67
C GLY A 18 5.76 0.08 -16.35
N VAL A 19 6.35 1.28 -16.30
CA VAL A 19 6.34 2.13 -15.10
C VAL A 19 4.92 2.56 -14.75
N GLY A 20 4.09 2.90 -15.73
CA GLY A 20 2.68 3.25 -15.50
C GLY A 20 1.86 2.09 -14.92
N ILE A 21 2.06 0.88 -15.44
CA ILE A 21 1.40 -0.33 -14.93
C ILE A 21 1.89 -0.61 -13.49
N ALA A 22 3.20 -0.56 -13.26
CA ALA A 22 3.78 -0.76 -11.94
C ALA A 22 3.27 0.25 -10.90
N ALA A 23 3.13 1.52 -11.27
CA ALA A 23 2.57 2.56 -10.42
C ALA A 23 1.11 2.26 -10.06
N ASN A 24 0.27 1.92 -11.04
CA ASN A 24 -1.12 1.57 -10.79
C ASN A 24 -1.22 0.34 -9.85
N THR A 25 -0.41 -0.69 -10.13
CA THR A 25 -0.41 -1.88 -9.26
C THR A 25 0.13 -1.58 -7.86
N ALA A 26 1.06 -0.64 -7.70
CA ALA A 26 1.64 -0.29 -6.40
C ALA A 26 0.65 0.46 -5.51
N VAL A 27 -0.13 1.37 -6.10
CA VAL A 27 -1.17 2.12 -5.39
C VAL A 27 -2.25 1.17 -4.89
N VAL A 28 -2.80 0.32 -5.75
CA VAL A 28 -3.85 -0.65 -5.37
C VAL A 28 -3.38 -1.59 -4.26
N PHE A 29 -2.14 -2.09 -4.35
CA PHE A 29 -1.60 -2.97 -3.31
C PHE A 29 -1.39 -2.22 -2.00
N THR A 30 -0.99 -0.95 -2.06
CA THR A 30 -0.82 -0.17 -0.85
C THR A 30 -2.15 0.18 -0.20
N SER A 31 -3.20 0.49 -0.97
CA SER A 31 -4.52 0.79 -0.41
C SER A 31 -5.16 -0.44 0.26
N MET A 32 -4.99 -1.65 -0.28
CA MET A 32 -5.39 -2.88 0.44
C MET A 32 -4.65 -3.06 1.77
N LEU A 33 -3.33 -2.80 1.79
CA LEU A 33 -2.51 -2.91 3.00
C LEU A 33 -2.90 -1.86 4.05
N LEU A 34 -3.14 -0.62 3.60
CA LEU A 34 -3.59 0.47 4.47
C LEU A 34 -4.94 0.14 5.11
N PHE A 35 -5.89 -0.40 4.33
CA PHE A 35 -7.20 -0.77 4.86
C PHE A 35 -7.12 -1.77 6.03
N ILE A 36 -6.25 -2.78 5.91
CA ILE A 36 -6.03 -3.74 6.99
C ILE A 36 -5.40 -3.06 8.22
N ILE A 37 -4.40 -2.21 8.00
CA ILE A 37 -3.73 -1.47 9.08
C ILE A 37 -4.71 -0.54 9.80
N ASP A 38 -5.58 0.13 9.06
CA ASP A 38 -6.57 1.07 9.60
C ASP A 38 -7.60 0.33 10.48
N PHE A 39 -8.07 -0.84 10.02
CA PHE A 39 -8.94 -1.70 10.80
C PHE A 39 -8.29 -2.15 12.11
N VAL A 40 -7.01 -2.54 12.07
CA VAL A 40 -6.26 -2.93 13.27
C VAL A 40 -6.05 -1.75 14.21
N ALA A 41 -5.75 -0.56 13.67
CA ALA A 41 -5.56 0.65 14.47
C ALA A 41 -6.84 1.06 15.21
N VAL A 42 -7.99 0.99 14.54
CA VAL A 42 -9.30 1.23 15.15
C VAL A 42 -9.59 0.18 16.23
N PHE A 43 -9.34 -1.10 15.95
CA PHE A 43 -9.58 -2.18 16.92
C PHE A 43 -8.74 -2.03 18.20
N ILE A 44 -7.48 -1.61 18.07
CA ILE A 44 -6.59 -1.33 19.20
C ILE A 44 -7.03 -0.05 19.93
N SER A 45 -7.45 0.98 19.19
CA SER A 45 -7.91 2.24 19.77
C SER A 45 -9.19 2.05 20.58
N ASP A 46 -10.14 1.25 20.09
CA ASP A 46 -11.35 0.88 20.84
C ASP A 46 -10.97 0.15 22.14
N ILE A 47 -10.09 -0.85 22.08
CA ILE A 47 -9.62 -1.57 23.28
C ILE A 47 -8.98 -0.66 24.33
N PHE A 48 -8.24 0.37 23.93
CA PHE A 48 -7.55 1.28 24.84
C PHE A 48 -8.44 2.43 25.34
N TYR A 49 -9.48 2.82 24.61
CA TYR A 49 -10.38 3.92 24.97
C TYR A 49 -11.61 3.46 25.76
N ASP A 50 -11.99 2.17 25.67
CA ASP A 50 -13.05 1.54 26.47
C ASP A 50 -12.56 1.01 27.85
N LEU A 51 -11.33 1.34 28.28
CA LEU A 51 -10.79 1.11 29.63
C LEU A 51 -10.83 2.40 30.47
#